data_AF-A0AAF3EGR4-F1
#
_entry.id   AF-A0AAF3EGR4-F1
#
_cell.length_a   1.000
_cell.length_b   1.000
_cell.length_c   1.000
_cell.angle_alpha   90.00
_cell.angle_beta   90.00
_cell.angle_gamma   90.00
#
_symmetry.space_group_name_H-M   'P 1'
#
loop_
_entity.id
_entity.type
_entity.pdbx_description
1 polymer ?
#
loop_
_entity_poly.entity_id
_entity_poly.type
_entity_poly.pdbx_seq_one_letter_code
_entity_poly.pdbx_strand_id
1 'polypeptide(L)'
;MSLDKHLFELKFAAKQLEKSAQRCDKQEKKGNKEVAQVHAENAIRKKNEALNYIRMAARIDAVAARVQTAATQKRVTSSMQGVVKAMESAMKSMNLEKVQQLMDRFERDFENLDVHTATMERTMDGTTVLTAPKSQVDSLIQEAADKAGIELNAELPQSVPTAAPSLPSSASVAENDELTQRLAALRNLMRVLVGVKRVIDFAVKVRVKPDKSGVVTANVPESMNPFDEIALEEAVKMKENKLAKEVVVFSLGTAKAQETLRTALAKGADKAIHVEITEKDQVEPIHVAQVIKKLVEKEKFDVVFCGKQAIDDDAAQTAPLVAGLLDWSQALYASKVESSDPGYLKVTREVDGGLDTVKVKLPTVLSADLRLNEPRYATLPNIMKAKKKPLEKLTVKDLGVDLTPQTKILEVTEPPTRQAGGFVEDVPALINKLKTLRIHQGQIGGDSIHVSDDHRD
;
A
#
# COMPACT_ATOMS: atom_id res chain seq x y z
N MET A 1 16.30 -7.37 -31.83
CA MET A 1 16.74 -8.65 -32.43
C MET A 1 17.83 -9.39 -31.63
N SER A 2 18.57 -8.77 -30.70
CA SER A 2 19.59 -9.50 -29.90
C SER A 2 19.05 -10.14 -28.60
N LEU A 3 18.08 -9.53 -27.91
CA LEU A 3 17.68 -9.98 -26.57
C LEU A 3 16.80 -11.25 -26.55
N ASP A 4 15.84 -11.36 -27.49
CA ASP A 4 14.93 -12.52 -27.56
C ASP A 4 15.66 -13.83 -27.88
N LYS A 5 16.73 -13.73 -28.68
CA LYS A 5 17.59 -14.86 -29.02
C LYS A 5 18.33 -15.38 -27.77
N HIS A 6 18.89 -14.47 -26.97
CA HIS A 6 19.57 -14.83 -25.72
C HIS A 6 18.61 -15.35 -24.66
N LEU A 7 17.39 -14.82 -24.59
CA LEU A 7 16.34 -15.34 -23.71
C LEU A 7 15.98 -16.79 -24.08
N PHE A 8 15.83 -17.06 -25.38
CA PHE A 8 15.56 -18.41 -25.88
C PHE A 8 16.71 -19.37 -25.55
N GLU A 9 17.96 -18.96 -25.78
CA GLU A 9 19.17 -19.74 -25.44
C GLU A 9 19.23 -20.08 -23.94
N LEU A 10 18.94 -19.12 -23.06
CA LEU A 10 18.92 -19.34 -21.60
C LEU A 10 17.81 -20.31 -21.16
N LYS A 11 16.59 -20.15 -21.69
CA LYS A 11 15.46 -21.05 -21.40
C LYS A 11 15.71 -22.47 -21.95
N PHE A 12 16.35 -22.55 -23.11
CA PHE A 12 16.74 -23.82 -23.73
C PHE A 12 17.83 -24.55 -22.94
N ALA A 13 18.87 -23.81 -22.49
CA ALA A 13 19.94 -24.35 -21.65
C ALA A 13 19.41 -24.87 -20.30
N ALA A 14 18.52 -24.12 -19.64
CA ALA A 14 17.87 -24.56 -18.41
C ALA A 14 17.10 -25.88 -18.59
N LYS A 15 16.35 -26.01 -19.69
CA LYS A 15 15.59 -27.22 -20.01
C LYS A 15 16.49 -28.42 -20.36
N GLN A 16 17.66 -28.19 -20.96
CA GLN A 16 18.66 -29.24 -21.18
C GLN A 16 19.28 -29.71 -19.86
N LEU A 17 19.62 -28.79 -18.97
CA LEU A 17 20.16 -29.11 -17.64
C LEU A 17 19.15 -29.91 -16.81
N GLU A 18 17.88 -29.54 -16.83
CA GLU A 18 16.81 -30.27 -16.13
C GLU A 18 16.62 -31.70 -16.68
N LYS A 19 16.62 -31.87 -18.01
CA LYS A 19 16.62 -33.21 -18.62
C LYS A 19 17.84 -34.03 -18.26
N SER A 20 19.00 -33.39 -18.10
CA SER A 20 20.24 -34.08 -17.71
C SER A 20 20.22 -34.50 -16.23
N ALA A 21 19.62 -33.69 -15.34
CA ALA A 21 19.40 -34.04 -13.94
C ALA A 21 18.45 -35.24 -13.81
N GLN A 22 17.32 -35.22 -14.51
CA GLN A 22 16.37 -36.36 -14.52
C GLN A 22 16.98 -37.66 -15.07
N ARG A 23 18.00 -37.58 -15.94
CA ARG A 23 18.75 -38.76 -16.41
C ARG A 23 19.70 -39.29 -15.34
N CYS A 24 20.33 -38.40 -14.56
CA CYS A 24 21.16 -38.79 -13.42
C CYS A 24 20.31 -39.48 -12.32
N ASP A 25 19.15 -38.93 -11.97
CA ASP A 25 18.23 -39.52 -10.97
C ASP A 25 17.72 -40.93 -11.39
N LYS A 26 17.55 -41.17 -12.70
CA LYS A 26 17.14 -42.48 -13.21
C LYS A 26 18.26 -43.52 -13.19
N GLN A 27 19.52 -43.09 -13.29
CA GLN A 27 20.70 -43.96 -13.22
C GLN A 27 21.08 -44.31 -11.78
N GLU A 28 20.71 -43.46 -10.81
CA GLU A 28 20.85 -43.66 -9.36
C GLU A 28 20.14 -44.95 -8.88
N LYS A 29 19.05 -45.34 -9.55
CA LYS A 29 18.30 -46.57 -9.25
C LYS A 29 19.03 -47.88 -9.63
N LYS A 30 20.26 -47.83 -10.15
CA LYS A 30 20.95 -49.01 -10.73
C LYS A 30 22.40 -49.25 -10.26
N GLY A 31 22.86 -48.75 -9.11
CA GLY A 31 24.24 -49.06 -8.69
C GLY A 31 24.64 -48.65 -7.28
N ASN A 32 25.79 -49.20 -6.87
CA ASN A 32 26.40 -49.21 -5.53
C ASN A 32 26.43 -47.84 -4.78
N LYS A 33 26.38 -47.88 -3.43
CA LYS A 33 26.12 -46.72 -2.54
C LYS A 33 27.03 -45.50 -2.76
N GLU A 34 28.31 -45.68 -3.05
CA GLU A 34 29.26 -44.56 -3.26
C GLU A 34 29.05 -43.84 -4.60
N VAL A 35 28.68 -44.58 -5.65
CA VAL A 35 28.39 -44.03 -6.98
C VAL A 35 27.07 -43.26 -6.96
N ALA A 36 26.09 -43.73 -6.19
CA ALA A 36 24.82 -43.03 -5.98
C ALA A 36 25.00 -41.66 -5.31
N GLN A 37 25.86 -41.54 -4.31
CA GLN A 37 26.11 -40.26 -3.61
C GLN A 37 26.72 -39.20 -4.54
N VAL A 38 27.71 -39.58 -5.36
CA VAL A 38 28.32 -38.67 -6.35
C VAL A 38 27.32 -38.28 -7.44
N HIS A 39 26.40 -39.17 -7.82
CA HIS A 39 25.34 -38.84 -8.78
C HIS A 39 24.26 -37.93 -8.21
N ALA A 40 23.86 -38.13 -6.95
CA ALA A 40 22.93 -37.26 -6.22
C ALA A 40 23.48 -35.84 -6.11
N GLU A 41 24.75 -35.69 -5.71
CA GLU A 41 25.40 -34.39 -5.60
C GLU A 41 25.49 -33.68 -6.96
N ASN A 42 25.82 -34.43 -8.02
CA ASN A 42 25.84 -33.89 -9.38
C ASN A 42 24.45 -33.50 -9.90
N ALA A 43 23.40 -34.24 -9.52
CA ALA A 43 22.01 -33.92 -9.89
C ALA A 43 21.54 -32.64 -9.18
N ILE A 44 21.83 -32.50 -7.89
CA ILE A 44 21.53 -31.29 -7.10
C ILE A 44 22.25 -30.08 -7.69
N ARG A 45 23.53 -30.21 -8.03
CA ARG A 45 24.31 -29.13 -8.65
C ARG A 45 23.69 -28.67 -9.98
N LYS A 46 23.36 -29.60 -10.87
CA LYS A 46 22.74 -29.29 -12.18
C LYS A 46 21.33 -28.68 -12.03
N LYS A 47 20.56 -29.11 -11.02
CA LYS A 47 19.25 -28.54 -10.71
C LYS A 47 19.36 -27.10 -10.18
N ASN A 48 20.33 -26.83 -9.32
CA ASN A 48 20.64 -25.48 -8.83
C ASN A 48 21.13 -24.56 -9.96
N GLU A 49 21.95 -25.07 -10.87
CA GLU A 49 22.41 -24.34 -12.06
C GLU A 49 21.25 -24.00 -13.00
N ALA A 50 20.33 -24.94 -13.26
CA ALA A 50 19.12 -24.69 -14.02
C ALA A 50 18.22 -23.61 -13.39
N LEU A 51 18.05 -23.63 -12.06
CA LEU A 51 17.30 -22.61 -11.34
C LEU A 51 17.91 -21.21 -11.48
N ASN A 52 19.24 -21.11 -11.48
CA ASN A 52 19.93 -19.84 -11.69
C ASN A 52 19.72 -19.30 -13.11
N TYR A 53 19.74 -20.16 -14.13
CA TYR A 53 19.43 -19.76 -15.51
C TYR A 53 17.98 -19.31 -15.69
N ILE A 54 17.02 -19.98 -15.04
CA ILE A 54 15.60 -19.57 -15.06
C ILE A 54 15.43 -18.20 -14.39
N ARG A 55 16.10 -17.97 -13.25
CA ARG A 55 16.06 -16.67 -12.55
C ARG A 55 16.67 -15.55 -13.38
N MET A 56 17.77 -15.83 -14.09
CA MET A 56 18.40 -14.85 -14.99
C MET A 56 17.52 -14.56 -16.21
N ALA A 57 16.88 -15.57 -16.80
CA ALA A 57 15.94 -15.39 -17.90
C ALA A 57 14.72 -14.54 -17.48
N ALA A 58 14.15 -14.79 -16.29
CA ALA A 58 13.04 -13.99 -15.76
C ALA A 58 13.42 -12.51 -15.54
N ARG A 59 14.65 -12.26 -15.08
CA ARG A 59 15.17 -10.89 -14.95
C ARG A 59 15.35 -10.21 -16.31
N ILE A 60 15.85 -10.93 -17.31
CA ILE A 60 16.03 -10.41 -18.67
C ILE A 60 14.66 -10.12 -19.30
N ASP A 61 13.67 -10.99 -19.12
CA ASP A 61 12.27 -10.75 -19.55
C ASP A 61 11.69 -9.48 -18.92
N ALA A 62 11.89 -9.29 -17.62
CA ALA A 62 11.42 -8.09 -16.92
C ALA A 62 12.10 -6.81 -17.43
N VAL A 63 13.40 -6.87 -17.74
CA VAL A 63 14.14 -5.74 -18.32
C VAL A 63 13.70 -5.48 -19.76
N ALA A 64 13.50 -6.51 -20.57
CA ALA A 64 13.04 -6.41 -21.96
C ALA A 64 11.70 -5.67 -22.05
N ALA A 65 10.75 -6.06 -21.20
CA ALA A 65 9.43 -5.45 -21.17
C ALA A 65 9.48 -4.00 -20.67
N ARG A 66 10.30 -3.67 -19.66
CA ARG A 66 10.50 -2.26 -19.24
C ARG A 66 11.10 -1.40 -20.35
N VAL A 67 12.07 -1.93 -21.09
CA VAL A 67 12.67 -1.24 -22.25
C VAL A 67 11.65 -1.08 -23.38
N GLN A 68 10.80 -2.07 -23.60
CA GLN A 68 9.74 -2.01 -24.61
C GLN A 68 8.64 -1.01 -24.24
N THR A 69 8.25 -0.92 -22.96
CA THR A 69 7.35 0.11 -22.45
C THR A 69 7.95 1.51 -22.64
N ALA A 70 9.23 1.71 -22.30
CA ALA A 70 9.91 2.98 -22.49
C ALA A 70 10.02 3.39 -23.99
N ALA A 71 10.31 2.43 -24.87
CA ALA A 71 10.35 2.66 -26.32
C ALA A 71 8.96 3.01 -26.88
N THR A 72 7.91 2.37 -26.35
CA THR A 72 6.52 2.62 -26.71
C THR A 72 6.09 4.01 -26.26
N GLN A 73 6.34 4.39 -25.00
CA GLN A 73 6.09 5.73 -24.48
C GLN A 73 6.79 6.82 -25.31
N LYS A 74 8.05 6.60 -25.70
CA LYS A 74 8.78 7.53 -26.58
C LYS A 74 8.12 7.69 -27.96
N ARG A 75 7.55 6.61 -28.51
CA ARG A 75 6.78 6.65 -29.77
C ARG A 75 5.49 7.44 -29.62
N VAL A 76 4.79 7.31 -28.49
CA VAL A 76 3.59 8.12 -28.19
C VAL A 76 3.93 9.59 -28.12
N THR A 77 4.99 9.95 -27.39
CA THR A 77 5.42 11.35 -27.26
C THR A 77 5.77 11.96 -28.61
N SER A 78 6.44 11.21 -29.48
CA SER A 78 6.75 11.64 -30.84
C SER A 78 5.51 11.79 -31.72
N SER A 79 4.52 10.89 -31.59
CA SER A 79 3.25 10.97 -32.33
C SER A 79 2.44 12.19 -31.88
N MET A 80 2.37 12.44 -30.57
CA MET A 80 1.66 13.58 -29.99
C MET A 80 2.26 14.92 -30.46
N GLN A 81 3.59 15.02 -30.56
CA GLN A 81 4.26 16.19 -31.16
C GLN A 81 3.89 16.39 -32.65
N GLY A 82 3.73 15.30 -33.41
CA GLY A 82 3.28 15.35 -34.79
C GLY A 82 1.84 15.85 -34.93
N VAL A 83 0.94 15.35 -34.08
CA VAL A 83 -0.48 15.76 -34.05
C VAL A 83 -0.64 17.22 -33.65
N VAL A 84 0.10 17.69 -32.65
CA VAL A 84 0.08 19.11 -32.23
C VAL A 84 0.51 20.02 -33.39
N LYS A 85 1.57 19.67 -34.12
CA LYS A 85 2.01 20.43 -35.31
C LYS A 85 0.99 20.38 -36.46
N ALA A 86 0.38 19.22 -36.70
CA ALA A 86 -0.63 19.06 -37.74
C ALA A 86 -1.91 19.85 -37.42
N MET A 87 -2.32 19.86 -36.16
CA MET A 87 -3.48 20.60 -35.66
C MET A 87 -3.26 22.12 -35.71
N GLU A 88 -2.05 22.59 -35.39
CA GLU A 88 -1.66 24.00 -35.54
C GLU A 88 -1.71 24.45 -37.01
N SER A 89 -1.22 23.62 -37.94
CA SER A 89 -1.32 23.88 -39.39
C SER A 89 -2.75 23.83 -39.92
N ALA A 90 -3.59 22.93 -39.39
CA ALA A 90 -4.98 22.78 -39.81
C ALA A 90 -5.86 23.93 -39.28
N MET A 91 -5.63 24.39 -38.04
CA MET A 91 -6.29 25.59 -37.50
C MET A 91 -5.92 26.84 -38.30
N LYS A 92 -4.67 26.94 -38.78
CA LYS A 92 -4.24 28.07 -39.63
C LYS A 92 -4.88 28.08 -41.02
N SER A 93 -5.35 26.93 -41.51
CA SER A 93 -5.98 26.79 -42.82
C SER A 93 -7.51 26.74 -42.78
N MET A 94 -8.12 26.89 -41.60
CA MET A 94 -9.58 26.78 -41.35
C MET A 94 -10.25 25.52 -41.96
N ASN A 95 -9.49 24.45 -42.20
CA ASN A 95 -10.03 23.24 -42.81
C ASN A 95 -10.52 22.27 -41.73
N LEU A 96 -11.80 22.40 -41.36
CA LEU A 96 -12.45 21.60 -40.31
C LEU A 96 -12.40 20.08 -40.59
N GLU A 97 -12.48 19.69 -41.86
CA GLU A 97 -12.54 18.28 -42.29
C GLU A 97 -11.19 17.57 -42.07
N LYS A 98 -10.07 18.26 -42.32
CA LYS A 98 -8.73 17.74 -42.02
C LYS A 98 -8.48 17.61 -40.52
N VAL A 99 -9.02 18.52 -39.71
CA VAL A 99 -8.93 18.43 -38.24
C VAL A 99 -9.67 17.19 -37.76
N GLN A 100 -10.86 16.92 -38.28
CA GLN A 100 -11.65 15.74 -37.92
C GLN A 100 -10.95 14.43 -38.30
N GLN A 101 -10.40 14.32 -39.52
CA GLN A 101 -9.65 13.12 -39.94
C GLN A 101 -8.37 12.89 -39.13
N LEU A 102 -7.70 13.96 -38.67
CA LEU A 102 -6.53 13.87 -37.80
C LEU A 102 -6.90 13.38 -36.39
N MET A 103 -8.04 13.82 -35.86
CA MET A 103 -8.54 13.38 -34.55
C MET A 103 -8.99 11.91 -34.59
N ASP A 104 -9.72 11.50 -35.63
CA ASP A 104 -10.14 10.10 -35.79
C ASP A 104 -8.95 9.14 -35.95
N ARG A 105 -7.87 9.59 -36.62
CA ARG A 105 -6.64 8.79 -36.74
C ARG A 105 -5.89 8.72 -35.41
N PHE A 106 -5.82 9.82 -34.68
CA PHE A 106 -5.21 9.86 -33.35
C PHE A 106 -5.93 8.95 -32.36
N GLU A 107 -7.26 8.94 -32.37
CA GLU A 107 -8.08 8.11 -31.48
C GLU A 107 -7.86 6.62 -31.76
N ARG A 108 -7.83 6.21 -33.04
CA ARG A 108 -7.49 4.82 -33.42
C ARG A 108 -6.07 4.42 -33.07
N ASP A 109 -5.09 5.31 -33.22
CA ASP A 109 -3.70 5.03 -32.87
C ASP A 109 -3.53 4.89 -31.35
N PHE A 110 -4.32 5.62 -30.55
CA PHE A 110 -4.32 5.55 -29.09
C PHE A 110 -5.02 4.29 -28.57
N GLU A 111 -6.17 3.91 -29.13
CA GLU A 111 -6.88 2.68 -28.77
C GLU A 111 -6.04 1.42 -29.01
N ASN A 112 -5.33 1.35 -30.15
CA ASN A 112 -4.45 0.21 -30.46
C ASN A 112 -3.25 0.12 -29.50
N LEU A 113 -2.78 1.24 -28.97
CA LEU A 113 -1.67 1.31 -28.04
C LEU A 113 -2.06 0.84 -26.63
N ASP A 114 -3.25 1.22 -26.17
CA ASP A 114 -3.78 0.82 -24.87
C ASP A 114 -4.06 -0.67 -24.80
N VAL A 115 -4.57 -1.26 -25.89
CA VAL A 115 -4.78 -2.71 -25.99
C VAL A 115 -3.44 -3.47 -25.91
N HIS A 116 -2.38 -2.96 -26.55
CA HIS A 116 -1.06 -3.61 -26.51
C HIS A 116 -0.37 -3.47 -25.15
N THR A 117 -0.46 -2.30 -24.52
CA THR A 117 0.10 -2.01 -23.19
C THR A 117 -0.60 -2.83 -22.10
N ALA A 118 -1.93 -2.92 -22.14
CA ALA A 118 -2.70 -3.74 -21.21
C ALA A 118 -2.42 -5.25 -21.39
N THR A 119 -2.15 -5.69 -22.62
CA THR A 119 -1.78 -7.09 -22.89
C THR A 119 -0.35 -7.41 -22.41
N MET A 120 0.57 -6.43 -22.44
CA MET A 120 1.91 -6.56 -21.87
C MET A 120 1.93 -6.53 -20.35
N GLU A 121 1.20 -5.63 -19.70
CA GLU A 121 1.09 -5.61 -18.23
C GLU A 121 0.52 -6.92 -17.69
N ARG A 122 -0.49 -7.48 -18.37
CA ARG A 122 -1.11 -8.75 -17.97
C ARG A 122 -0.17 -9.95 -18.09
N THR A 123 0.79 -9.92 -19.02
CA THR A 123 1.83 -10.97 -19.11
C THR A 123 2.97 -10.74 -18.13
N MET A 124 3.27 -9.49 -17.74
CA MET A 124 4.23 -9.18 -16.66
C MET A 124 3.71 -9.59 -15.27
N ASP A 125 2.44 -9.36 -14.97
CA ASP A 125 1.81 -9.78 -13.70
C ASP A 125 1.80 -11.31 -13.56
N GLY A 126 1.66 -12.05 -14.67
CA GLY A 126 1.72 -13.51 -14.69
C GLY A 126 3.12 -14.09 -14.45
N THR A 127 4.20 -13.30 -14.58
CA THR A 127 5.59 -13.79 -14.54
C THR A 127 6.31 -13.48 -13.22
N THR A 128 5.73 -12.62 -12.37
CA THR A 128 6.38 -12.15 -11.12
C THR A 128 6.24 -13.13 -9.94
N VAL A 129 5.48 -14.22 -10.09
CA VAL A 129 5.19 -15.19 -9.00
C VAL A 129 6.26 -16.30 -8.84
N LEU A 130 7.29 -16.37 -9.70
CA LEU A 130 8.36 -17.36 -9.53
C LEU A 130 9.53 -16.84 -8.66
N THR A 131 9.22 -16.36 -7.46
CA THR A 131 10.20 -16.40 -6.36
C THR A 131 9.91 -17.63 -5.52
N ALA A 132 10.67 -18.71 -5.79
CA ALA A 132 10.57 -19.95 -5.03
C ALA A 132 10.80 -19.65 -3.52
N PRO A 133 9.88 -20.04 -2.62
CA PRO A 133 10.04 -19.84 -1.19
C PRO A 133 11.19 -20.71 -0.69
N LYS A 134 12.09 -20.10 0.09
CA LYS A 134 13.27 -20.76 0.70
C LYS A 134 12.91 -22.03 1.50
N SER A 135 11.66 -22.18 1.94
CA SER A 135 11.22 -23.37 2.70
C SER A 135 11.15 -24.67 1.91
N GLN A 136 11.04 -24.61 0.58
CA GLN A 136 11.03 -25.82 -0.26
C GLN A 136 12.41 -26.45 -0.45
N VAL A 137 13.49 -25.69 -0.23
CA VAL A 137 14.87 -26.20 -0.33
C VAL A 137 15.21 -27.00 0.92
N ASP A 138 14.80 -26.55 2.10
CA ASP A 138 15.05 -27.25 3.37
C ASP A 138 14.24 -28.56 3.47
N SER A 139 12.99 -28.56 2.98
CA SER A 139 12.16 -29.77 2.89
C SER A 139 12.77 -30.83 1.96
N LEU A 140 13.40 -30.43 0.85
CA LEU A 140 14.02 -31.37 -0.08
C LEU A 140 15.35 -31.92 0.42
N ILE A 141 16.09 -31.15 1.23
CA ILE A 141 17.31 -31.62 1.90
C ILE A 141 16.96 -32.65 2.98
N GLN A 142 15.86 -32.43 3.71
CA GLN A 142 15.40 -33.34 4.75
C GLN A 142 14.82 -34.64 4.17
N GLU A 143 14.05 -34.55 3.09
CA GLU A 143 13.50 -35.73 2.39
C GLU A 143 14.59 -36.58 1.71
N ALA A 144 15.69 -35.95 1.26
CA ALA A 144 16.86 -36.65 0.72
C ALA A 144 17.71 -37.32 1.80
N ALA A 145 17.77 -36.73 3.01
CA ALA A 145 18.46 -37.31 4.16
C ALA A 145 17.74 -38.54 4.71
N ASP A 146 16.41 -38.50 4.78
CA ASP A 146 15.59 -39.62 5.28
C ASP A 146 15.59 -40.83 4.34
N LYS A 147 15.77 -40.61 3.02
CA LYS A 147 15.86 -41.69 2.01
C LYS A 147 17.24 -42.34 1.93
N ALA A 148 18.26 -41.80 2.59
CA ALA A 148 19.63 -42.34 2.58
C ALA A 148 19.94 -43.29 3.75
N GLY A 149 19.04 -43.42 4.76
CA GLY A 149 19.19 -44.32 5.91
C GLY A 149 18.41 -45.62 5.78
N ILE A 150 19.11 -46.73 5.52
CA ILE A 150 18.52 -48.07 5.29
C ILE A 150 18.17 -48.81 6.61
N GLU A 151 16.94 -49.35 6.62
CA GLU A 151 16.24 -50.38 7.42
C GLU A 151 16.95 -51.19 8.54
N LEU A 152 16.20 -51.47 9.63
CA LEU A 152 16.35 -52.69 10.44
C LEU A 152 15.01 -53.20 11.02
N ASN A 153 14.83 -54.52 10.88
CA ASN A 153 13.63 -55.37 10.98
C ASN A 153 13.09 -55.69 12.39
N ALA A 154 11.85 -56.22 12.41
CA ALA A 154 11.30 -57.38 13.17
C ALA A 154 9.95 -57.03 13.86
N GLU A 155 8.89 -57.82 13.95
CA GLU A 155 8.42 -59.13 13.47
C GLU A 155 6.89 -59.18 13.77
N LEU A 156 6.11 -59.96 12.99
CA LEU A 156 4.69 -60.33 13.22
C LEU A 156 4.63 -61.66 14.03
N PRO A 157 3.50 -62.14 14.65
CA PRO A 157 2.15 -62.14 14.06
C PRO A 157 0.87 -62.22 14.97
N GLN A 158 -0.28 -62.09 14.28
CA GLN A 158 -1.62 -62.73 14.49
C GLN A 158 -2.62 -62.24 15.57
N SER A 159 -3.79 -61.77 15.11
CA SER A 159 -5.09 -62.49 15.18
C SER A 159 -6.23 -61.74 14.45
N VAL A 160 -6.99 -62.45 13.60
CA VAL A 160 -8.34 -62.09 13.09
C VAL A 160 -9.35 -63.02 13.81
N PRO A 161 -10.67 -62.72 13.96
CA PRO A 161 -11.64 -62.37 12.89
C PRO A 161 -12.55 -61.17 13.33
N THR A 162 -13.48 -60.56 12.58
CA THR A 162 -14.46 -61.04 11.58
C THR A 162 -15.08 -59.80 10.90
N ALA A 163 -15.57 -59.95 9.67
CA ALA A 163 -16.05 -58.89 8.79
C ALA A 163 -17.50 -58.40 9.04
N ALA A 164 -17.77 -57.15 8.65
CA ALA A 164 -19.03 -56.70 8.04
C ALA A 164 -18.73 -55.57 7.03
N PRO A 165 -19.36 -55.52 5.84
CA PRO A 165 -18.99 -54.56 4.79
C PRO A 165 -19.83 -53.28 4.87
N SER A 166 -19.18 -52.12 4.75
CA SER A 166 -19.86 -50.85 4.42
C SER A 166 -19.05 -50.05 3.39
N LEU A 167 -19.78 -49.50 2.43
CA LEU A 167 -19.35 -48.85 1.18
C LEU A 167 -18.29 -47.73 1.32
N PRO A 168 -17.56 -47.40 0.24
CA PRO A 168 -16.54 -46.35 0.25
C PRO A 168 -17.20 -44.96 0.17
N SER A 169 -16.97 -44.14 1.19
CA SER A 169 -17.34 -42.72 1.22
C SER A 169 -16.33 -41.96 2.08
N SER A 170 -15.08 -41.86 1.64
CA SER A 170 -14.01 -41.17 2.38
C SER A 170 -13.42 -39.95 1.66
N ALA A 171 -14.02 -39.51 0.56
CA ALA A 171 -13.57 -38.30 -0.17
C ALA A 171 -14.36 -37.04 0.18
N SER A 172 -15.63 -37.15 0.62
CA SER A 172 -16.53 -36.00 0.82
C SER A 172 -16.50 -35.37 2.22
N VAL A 173 -15.95 -36.05 3.23
CA VAL A 173 -15.95 -35.55 4.62
C VAL A 173 -14.77 -34.60 4.86
N ALA A 174 -13.59 -34.91 4.33
CA ALA A 174 -12.39 -34.08 4.49
C ALA A 174 -12.49 -32.74 3.73
N GLU A 175 -13.06 -32.73 2.52
CA GLU A 175 -13.31 -31.49 1.78
C GLU A 175 -14.32 -30.58 2.50
N ASN A 176 -15.35 -31.17 3.12
CA ASN A 176 -16.36 -30.40 3.87
C ASN A 176 -15.80 -29.79 5.16
N ASP A 177 -14.90 -30.47 5.86
CA ASP A 177 -14.24 -29.92 7.05
C ASP A 177 -13.26 -28.80 6.69
N GLU A 178 -12.51 -28.93 5.59
CA GLU A 178 -11.61 -27.89 5.11
C GLU A 178 -12.37 -26.66 4.59
N LEU A 179 -13.47 -26.86 3.84
CA LEU A 179 -14.37 -25.79 3.43
C LEU A 179 -15.02 -25.11 4.63
N THR A 180 -15.42 -25.88 5.65
CA THR A 180 -16.02 -25.33 6.88
C THR A 180 -15.00 -24.54 7.70
N GLN A 181 -13.75 -25.01 7.80
CA GLN A 181 -12.66 -24.26 8.43
C GLN A 181 -12.29 -23.00 7.64
N ARG A 182 -12.24 -23.05 6.31
CA ARG A 182 -12.02 -21.87 5.46
C ARG A 182 -13.17 -20.87 5.58
N LEU A 183 -14.42 -21.33 5.66
CA LEU A 183 -15.60 -20.49 5.87
C LEU A 183 -15.62 -19.89 7.29
N ALA A 184 -15.18 -20.63 8.30
CA ALA A 184 -15.02 -20.13 9.66
C ALA A 184 -13.90 -19.07 9.77
N ALA A 185 -12.76 -19.31 9.09
CA ALA A 185 -11.67 -18.34 8.99
C ALA A 185 -12.11 -17.06 8.26
N LEU A 186 -12.90 -17.18 7.17
CA LEU A 186 -13.49 -16.05 6.46
C LEU A 186 -14.54 -15.29 7.29
N ARG A 187 -15.21 -15.97 8.22
CA ARG A 187 -16.19 -15.37 9.14
C ARG A 187 -15.54 -14.49 10.23
N ASN A 188 -14.26 -14.72 10.52
CA ASN A 188 -13.49 -13.96 11.52
C ASN A 188 -12.62 -12.83 10.94
N LEU A 189 -12.71 -12.56 9.63
CA LEU A 189 -11.96 -11.46 9.02
C LEU A 189 -12.59 -10.11 9.36
N MET A 190 -11.74 -9.17 9.81
CA MET A 190 -12.16 -7.87 10.31
C MET A 190 -12.72 -6.97 9.19
N ARG A 191 -13.69 -6.12 9.53
CA ARG A 191 -14.08 -4.99 8.69
C ARG A 191 -13.46 -3.71 9.23
N VAL A 192 -12.73 -3.01 8.36
CA VAL A 192 -11.97 -1.81 8.73
C VAL A 192 -12.68 -0.58 8.19
N LEU A 193 -12.95 0.39 9.07
CA LEU A 193 -13.39 1.73 8.72
C LEU A 193 -12.21 2.69 8.76
N VAL A 194 -11.90 3.37 7.66
CA VAL A 194 -10.82 4.35 7.57
C VAL A 194 -11.40 5.75 7.43
N GLY A 195 -11.04 6.66 8.34
CA GLY A 195 -11.38 8.07 8.21
C GLY A 195 -10.40 8.80 7.31
N VAL A 196 -10.92 9.49 6.29
CA VAL A 196 -10.12 10.34 5.41
C VAL A 196 -10.67 11.77 5.40
N LYS A 197 -9.78 12.75 5.62
CA LYS A 197 -10.09 14.18 5.58
C LYS A 197 -9.47 14.82 4.34
N ARG A 198 -10.23 15.74 3.75
CA ARG A 198 -9.75 16.63 2.68
C ARG A 198 -9.22 17.90 3.30
N VAL A 199 -7.98 18.25 3.01
CA VAL A 199 -7.26 19.38 3.61
C VAL A 199 -6.51 20.17 2.54
N ILE A 200 -6.08 21.40 2.86
CA ILE A 200 -5.15 22.14 2.00
C ILE A 200 -3.87 21.32 1.84
N ASP A 201 -3.36 21.24 0.62
CA ASP A 201 -2.16 20.46 0.34
C ASP A 201 -0.95 20.99 1.12
N PHE A 202 -0.15 20.08 1.69
CA PHE A 202 0.99 20.42 2.54
C PHE A 202 2.07 21.23 1.79
N ALA A 203 2.12 21.16 0.46
CA ALA A 203 3.06 21.94 -0.36
C ALA A 203 2.62 23.40 -0.55
N VAL A 204 1.37 23.74 -0.18
CA VAL A 204 0.84 25.09 -0.35
C VAL A 204 1.14 25.95 0.87
N LYS A 205 1.70 27.14 0.62
CA LYS A 205 1.80 28.18 1.65
C LYS A 205 0.42 28.79 1.92
N VAL A 206 -0.13 28.49 3.07
CA VAL A 206 -1.42 29.03 3.53
C VAL A 206 -1.31 30.54 3.78
N ARG A 207 -2.41 31.26 3.50
CA ARG A 207 -2.56 32.69 3.78
C ARG A 207 -3.77 32.93 4.66
N VAL A 208 -3.62 33.81 5.64
CA VAL A 208 -4.73 34.24 6.50
C VAL A 208 -5.62 35.21 5.72
N LYS A 209 -6.94 35.11 5.92
CA LYS A 209 -7.88 36.03 5.31
C LYS A 209 -7.69 37.46 5.88
N PRO A 210 -7.91 38.52 5.09
CA PRO A 210 -7.85 39.90 5.60
C PRO A 210 -8.80 40.18 6.76
N ASP A 211 -9.93 39.47 6.82
CA ASP A 211 -10.94 39.59 7.89
C ASP A 211 -10.60 38.80 9.16
N LYS A 212 -9.44 38.11 9.20
CA LYS A 212 -8.99 37.24 10.31
C LYS A 212 -9.97 36.13 10.70
N SER A 213 -10.96 35.81 9.87
CA SER A 213 -11.96 34.77 10.16
C SER A 213 -11.42 33.35 9.97
N GLY A 214 -10.26 33.21 9.33
CA GLY A 214 -9.67 31.92 8.98
C GLY A 214 -8.62 32.04 7.89
N VAL A 215 -8.40 30.94 7.17
CA VAL A 215 -7.44 30.84 6.06
C VAL A 215 -8.14 30.88 4.71
N VAL A 216 -7.42 31.30 3.67
CA VAL A 216 -7.93 31.32 2.30
C VAL A 216 -7.99 29.88 1.76
N THR A 217 -9.20 29.40 1.45
CA THR A 217 -9.44 28.07 0.87
C THR A 217 -9.89 28.12 -0.59
N ALA A 218 -10.27 29.29 -1.10
CA ALA A 218 -10.74 29.46 -2.47
C ALA A 218 -9.58 29.31 -3.47
N ASN A 219 -9.76 28.45 -4.48
CA ASN A 219 -8.77 28.16 -5.52
C ASN A 219 -7.41 27.67 -4.98
N VAL A 220 -7.41 27.11 -3.78
CA VAL A 220 -6.23 26.48 -3.19
C VAL A 220 -6.29 24.98 -3.48
N PRO A 221 -5.22 24.38 -4.00
CA PRO A 221 -5.13 22.92 -4.14
C PRO A 221 -5.34 22.24 -2.78
N GLU A 222 -6.24 21.26 -2.77
CA GLU A 222 -6.56 20.45 -1.59
C GLU A 222 -6.40 18.98 -1.95
N SER A 223 -5.91 18.20 -1.00
CA SER A 223 -5.59 16.78 -1.18
C SER A 223 -6.06 15.96 0.03
N MET A 224 -5.81 14.65 -0.01
CA MET A 224 -6.06 13.81 1.16
C MET A 224 -5.02 14.14 2.22
N ASN A 225 -5.46 14.22 3.48
CA ASN A 225 -4.53 14.40 4.59
C ASN A 225 -3.43 13.31 4.58
N PRO A 226 -2.14 13.67 4.66
CA PRO A 226 -1.04 12.70 4.52
C PRO A 226 -1.11 11.54 5.52
N PHE A 227 -1.51 11.81 6.77
CA PHE A 227 -1.66 10.75 7.78
C PHE A 227 -2.81 9.78 7.45
N ASP A 228 -3.87 10.27 6.81
CA ASP A 228 -5.01 9.44 6.42
C ASP A 228 -4.66 8.58 5.19
N GLU A 229 -3.79 9.04 4.30
CA GLU A 229 -3.26 8.21 3.20
C GLU A 229 -2.51 6.98 3.73
N ILE A 230 -1.75 7.16 4.83
CA ILE A 230 -0.98 6.09 5.48
C ILE A 230 -1.91 5.12 6.21
N ALA A 231 -2.92 5.64 6.90
CA ALA A 231 -3.95 4.80 7.53
C ALA A 231 -4.70 3.95 6.48
N LEU A 232 -5.02 4.54 5.33
CA LEU A 232 -5.64 3.84 4.21
C LEU A 232 -4.73 2.76 3.64
N GLU A 233 -3.46 3.08 3.38
CA GLU A 233 -2.49 2.10 2.87
C GLU A 233 -2.36 0.92 3.83
N GLU A 234 -2.28 1.17 5.13
CA GLU A 234 -2.17 0.08 6.11
C GLU A 234 -3.43 -0.78 6.11
N ALA A 235 -4.62 -0.17 6.05
CA ALA A 235 -5.87 -0.94 5.96
C ALA A 235 -5.93 -1.79 4.68
N VAL A 236 -5.43 -1.28 3.55
CA VAL A 236 -5.32 -2.05 2.30
C VAL A 236 -4.31 -3.18 2.44
N LYS A 237 -3.16 -2.96 3.07
CA LYS A 237 -2.18 -4.03 3.38
C LYS A 237 -2.77 -5.08 4.31
N MET A 238 -3.54 -4.69 5.33
CA MET A 238 -4.26 -5.61 6.20
C MET A 238 -5.21 -6.49 5.39
N LYS A 239 -5.88 -5.94 4.37
CA LYS A 239 -6.73 -6.72 3.44
C LYS A 239 -5.91 -7.67 2.57
N GLU A 240 -4.82 -7.21 2.00
CA GLU A 240 -3.92 -8.02 1.16
C GLU A 240 -3.30 -9.19 1.95
N ASN A 241 -2.95 -8.95 3.21
CA ASN A 241 -2.47 -9.95 4.16
C ASN A 241 -3.58 -10.84 4.74
N LYS A 242 -4.83 -10.72 4.26
CA LYS A 242 -5.99 -11.48 4.73
C LYS A 242 -6.24 -11.33 6.23
N LEU A 243 -5.95 -10.17 6.81
CA LEU A 243 -6.35 -9.78 8.16
C LEU A 243 -7.70 -9.07 8.15
N ALA A 244 -7.95 -8.28 7.10
CA ALA A 244 -9.21 -7.60 6.87
C ALA A 244 -9.96 -8.22 5.68
N LYS A 245 -11.29 -8.30 5.78
CA LYS A 245 -12.19 -8.71 4.70
C LYS A 245 -12.49 -7.56 3.75
N GLU A 246 -12.71 -6.38 4.33
CA GLU A 246 -13.26 -5.22 3.64
C GLU A 246 -12.68 -3.96 4.26
N VAL A 247 -12.32 -3.01 3.40
CA VAL A 247 -11.87 -1.67 3.77
C VAL A 247 -12.91 -0.67 3.29
N VAL A 248 -13.61 -0.05 4.23
CA VAL A 248 -14.58 1.01 3.97
C VAL A 248 -13.95 2.34 4.37
N VAL A 249 -13.98 3.32 3.47
CA VAL A 249 -13.50 4.67 3.75
C VAL A 249 -14.67 5.60 4.01
N PHE A 250 -14.52 6.54 4.94
CA PHE A 250 -15.52 7.57 5.17
C PHE A 250 -14.90 8.97 5.24
N SER A 251 -15.68 9.98 4.87
CA SER A 251 -15.32 11.38 5.03
C SER A 251 -16.54 12.19 5.41
N LEU A 252 -16.40 13.04 6.43
CA LEU A 252 -17.37 14.06 6.83
C LEU A 252 -16.93 15.38 6.21
N GLY A 253 -17.67 15.88 5.23
CA GLY A 253 -17.23 17.06 4.48
C GLY A 253 -18.23 17.49 3.43
N THR A 254 -17.95 18.62 2.79
CA THR A 254 -18.79 19.14 1.69
C THR A 254 -18.76 18.20 0.48
N ALA A 255 -19.56 18.49 -0.55
CA ALA A 255 -19.59 17.71 -1.79
C ALA A 255 -18.18 17.46 -2.41
N LYS A 256 -17.23 18.37 -2.19
CA LYS A 256 -15.84 18.24 -2.67
C LYS A 256 -15.08 17.06 -2.04
N ALA A 257 -15.45 16.62 -0.84
CA ALA A 257 -14.85 15.46 -0.17
C ALA A 257 -15.05 14.14 -0.97
N GLN A 258 -16.02 14.10 -1.88
CA GLN A 258 -16.20 12.95 -2.77
C GLN A 258 -14.99 12.69 -3.66
N GLU A 259 -14.25 13.73 -4.06
CA GLU A 259 -13.01 13.55 -4.84
C GLU A 259 -11.96 12.78 -4.04
N THR A 260 -11.73 13.18 -2.78
CA THR A 260 -10.82 12.48 -1.85
C THR A 260 -11.25 11.04 -1.62
N LEU A 261 -12.55 10.79 -1.44
CA LEU A 261 -13.09 9.43 -1.32
C LEU A 261 -12.87 8.60 -2.59
N ARG A 262 -13.00 9.19 -3.78
CA ARG A 262 -12.70 8.51 -5.05
C ARG A 262 -11.23 8.18 -5.19
N THR A 263 -10.33 9.06 -4.75
CA THR A 263 -8.89 8.78 -4.66
C THR A 263 -8.62 7.61 -3.70
N ALA A 264 -9.28 7.57 -2.55
CA ALA A 264 -9.16 6.46 -1.60
C ALA A 264 -9.64 5.11 -2.19
N LEU A 265 -10.77 5.13 -2.90
CA LEU A 265 -11.29 3.98 -3.65
C LEU A 265 -10.32 3.51 -4.75
N ALA A 266 -9.62 4.44 -5.40
CA ALA A 266 -8.61 4.13 -6.41
C ALA A 266 -7.32 3.54 -5.80
N LYS A 267 -6.98 3.94 -4.58
CA LYS A 267 -5.83 3.40 -3.83
C LYS A 267 -6.08 2.01 -3.22
N GLY A 268 -7.33 1.56 -3.10
CA GLY A 268 -7.61 0.16 -2.74
C GLY A 268 -8.82 -0.08 -1.84
N ALA A 269 -9.50 0.98 -1.37
CA ALA A 269 -10.73 0.82 -0.59
C ALA A 269 -11.85 0.17 -1.41
N ASP A 270 -12.73 -0.57 -0.75
CA ASP A 270 -13.81 -1.35 -1.38
C ASP A 270 -15.10 -0.52 -1.53
N LYS A 271 -15.47 0.21 -0.48
CA LYS A 271 -16.67 1.06 -0.39
C LYS A 271 -16.30 2.42 0.20
N ALA A 272 -17.01 3.45 -0.22
CA ALA A 272 -16.91 4.79 0.38
C ALA A 272 -18.24 5.23 1.00
N ILE A 273 -18.16 5.97 2.10
CA ILE A 273 -19.29 6.63 2.76
C ILE A 273 -18.98 8.13 2.81
N HIS A 274 -19.77 8.94 2.12
CA HIS A 274 -19.72 10.39 2.22
C HIS A 274 -20.81 10.86 3.18
N VAL A 275 -20.42 11.44 4.30
CA VAL A 275 -21.34 12.15 5.19
C VAL A 275 -21.29 13.62 4.81
N GLU A 276 -22.35 14.09 4.15
CA GLU A 276 -22.41 15.42 3.56
C GLU A 276 -22.79 16.48 4.59
N ILE A 277 -22.01 17.56 4.60
CA ILE A 277 -22.25 18.81 5.34
C ILE A 277 -22.22 20.00 4.39
N THR A 278 -22.73 21.14 4.85
CA THR A 278 -22.69 22.41 4.13
C THR A 278 -21.44 23.21 4.49
N GLU A 279 -21.09 24.20 3.66
CA GLU A 279 -19.96 25.11 3.94
C GLU A 279 -20.14 25.98 5.18
N LYS A 280 -21.37 26.03 5.74
CA LYS A 280 -21.68 26.79 6.95
C LYS A 280 -21.46 25.98 8.23
N ASP A 281 -21.41 24.65 8.11
CA ASP A 281 -21.27 23.77 9.25
C ASP A 281 -19.84 23.82 9.77
N GLN A 282 -19.69 24.03 11.08
CA GLN A 282 -18.39 23.99 11.75
C GLN A 282 -18.21 22.62 12.38
N VAL A 283 -17.26 21.86 11.86
CA VAL A 283 -16.97 20.51 12.31
C VAL A 283 -15.80 20.52 13.28
N GLU A 284 -16.01 19.92 14.44
CA GLU A 284 -15.01 19.72 15.48
C GLU A 284 -14.68 18.23 15.58
N PRO A 285 -13.53 17.83 16.15
CA PRO A 285 -13.16 16.43 16.31
C PRO A 285 -14.24 15.58 17.01
N ILE A 286 -14.99 16.16 17.96
CA ILE A 286 -16.08 15.47 18.66
C ILE A 286 -17.24 15.10 17.72
N HIS A 287 -17.59 15.97 16.77
CA HIS A 287 -18.63 15.72 15.77
C HIS A 287 -18.23 14.56 14.85
N VAL A 288 -16.97 14.56 14.39
CA VAL A 288 -16.42 13.46 13.57
C VAL A 288 -16.47 12.14 14.35
N ALA A 289 -16.08 12.16 15.63
CA ALA A 289 -16.09 10.97 16.47
C ALA A 289 -17.50 10.41 16.70
N GLN A 290 -18.51 11.27 16.90
CA GLN A 290 -19.92 10.86 17.00
C GLN A 290 -20.44 10.24 15.71
N VAL A 291 -20.09 10.81 14.55
CA VAL A 291 -20.44 10.25 13.23
C VAL A 291 -19.80 8.87 13.06
N ILE A 292 -18.51 8.72 13.36
CA ILE A 292 -17.82 7.42 13.31
C ILE A 292 -18.53 6.40 14.18
N LYS A 293 -18.86 6.75 15.43
CA LYS A 293 -19.60 5.86 16.34
C LYS A 293 -20.90 5.36 15.71
N LYS A 294 -21.68 6.25 15.10
CA LYS A 294 -22.94 5.86 14.42
C LYS A 294 -22.72 4.95 13.22
N LEU A 295 -21.66 5.18 12.45
CA LEU A 295 -21.28 4.31 11.33
C LEU A 295 -20.85 2.92 11.81
N VAL A 296 -20.07 2.86 12.90
CA VAL A 296 -19.66 1.60 13.55
C VAL A 296 -20.86 0.82 14.07
N GLU A 297 -21.81 1.48 14.73
CA GLU A 297 -23.05 0.86 15.20
C GLU A 297 -23.92 0.33 14.03
N LYS A 298 -24.04 1.11 12.95
CA LYS A 298 -24.87 0.78 11.77
C LYS A 298 -24.29 -0.38 10.97
N GLU A 299 -22.99 -0.34 10.65
CA GLU A 299 -22.37 -1.31 9.76
C GLU A 299 -21.66 -2.45 10.49
N LYS A 300 -21.36 -2.36 11.79
CA LYS A 300 -20.58 -3.34 12.56
C LYS A 300 -19.15 -3.49 12.02
N PHE A 301 -18.37 -2.42 12.15
CA PHE A 301 -16.92 -2.46 11.93
C PHE A 301 -16.19 -3.03 13.16
N ASP A 302 -15.02 -3.62 12.96
CA ASP A 302 -14.19 -4.19 14.04
C ASP A 302 -12.96 -3.33 14.34
N VAL A 303 -12.52 -2.53 13.36
CA VAL A 303 -11.37 -1.64 13.49
C VAL A 303 -11.73 -0.29 12.90
N VAL A 304 -11.45 0.78 13.63
CA VAL A 304 -11.44 2.14 13.10
C VAL A 304 -9.99 2.60 12.96
N PHE A 305 -9.63 3.10 11.78
CA PHE A 305 -8.30 3.65 11.50
C PHE A 305 -8.41 5.12 11.11
N CYS A 306 -7.68 6.00 11.78
CA CYS A 306 -7.55 7.40 11.40
C CYS A 306 -6.08 7.76 11.19
N GLY A 307 -5.79 8.88 10.52
CA GLY A 307 -4.49 9.52 10.67
C GLY A 307 -4.25 9.97 12.11
N LYS A 308 -2.98 10.15 12.50
CA LYS A 308 -2.58 10.74 13.80
C LYS A 308 -3.22 12.10 14.05
N GLN A 309 -3.15 12.97 13.05
CA GLN A 309 -3.71 14.32 13.07
C GLN A 309 -4.06 14.74 11.64
N ALA A 310 -4.87 15.78 11.50
CA ALA A 310 -5.06 16.46 10.24
C ALA A 310 -4.20 17.73 10.23
N ILE A 311 -3.51 17.99 9.12
CA ILE A 311 -2.54 19.09 9.01
C ILE A 311 -3.16 20.50 8.98
N ASP A 312 -4.49 20.60 8.99
CA ASP A 312 -5.22 21.87 9.00
C ASP A 312 -5.60 22.33 10.42
N ASP A 313 -6.15 21.43 11.24
CA ASP A 313 -6.52 21.71 12.64
C ASP A 313 -5.45 21.29 13.66
N ASP A 314 -4.53 20.40 13.27
CA ASP A 314 -3.47 19.82 14.10
C ASP A 314 -3.94 19.32 15.48
N ALA A 315 -5.21 18.92 15.60
CA ALA A 315 -5.81 18.66 16.90
C ALA A 315 -5.40 17.31 17.51
N ALA A 316 -5.12 16.30 16.67
CA ALA A 316 -4.82 14.91 17.08
C ALA A 316 -5.85 14.27 18.04
N GLN A 317 -7.13 14.70 17.96
CA GLN A 317 -8.17 14.33 18.93
C GLN A 317 -9.17 13.28 18.43
N THR A 318 -9.40 13.16 17.12
CA THR A 318 -10.50 12.34 16.60
C THR A 318 -10.38 10.87 17.01
N ALA A 319 -9.22 10.24 16.83
CA ALA A 319 -9.02 8.83 17.17
C ALA A 319 -9.23 8.52 18.68
N PRO A 320 -8.61 9.24 19.64
CA PRO A 320 -8.88 8.99 21.06
C PRO A 320 -10.34 9.26 21.46
N LEU A 321 -10.99 10.28 20.86
CA LEU A 321 -12.41 10.55 21.11
C LEU A 321 -13.30 9.39 20.63
N VAL A 322 -13.03 8.84 19.45
CA VAL A 322 -13.75 7.66 18.94
C VAL A 322 -13.60 6.48 19.88
N ALA A 323 -12.38 6.20 20.33
CA ALA A 323 -12.10 5.10 21.26
C ALA A 323 -12.89 5.27 22.57
N GLY A 324 -12.89 6.47 23.14
CA GLY A 324 -13.65 6.78 24.36
C GLY A 324 -15.17 6.67 24.16
N LEU A 325 -15.70 7.14 23.02
CA LEU A 325 -17.15 7.08 22.74
C LEU A 325 -17.67 5.66 22.48
N LEU A 326 -16.82 4.79 21.94
CA LEU A 326 -17.12 3.37 21.66
C LEU A 326 -16.78 2.45 22.84
N ASP A 327 -16.05 2.94 23.84
CA ASP A 327 -15.44 2.14 24.91
C ASP A 327 -14.54 1.02 24.34
N TRP A 328 -13.74 1.37 23.33
CA TRP A 328 -12.84 0.46 22.63
C TRP A 328 -11.40 0.64 23.07
N SER A 329 -10.59 -0.41 22.90
CA SER A 329 -9.15 -0.27 23.06
C SER A 329 -8.57 0.62 21.96
N GLN A 330 -7.43 1.26 22.24
CA GLN A 330 -6.77 2.16 21.30
C GLN A 330 -5.27 1.91 21.22
N ALA A 331 -4.72 2.04 20.01
CA ALA A 331 -3.28 2.14 19.77
C ALA A 331 -3.02 3.35 18.86
N LEU A 332 -2.64 4.47 19.48
CA LEU A 332 -2.38 5.72 18.77
C LEU A 332 -0.91 5.80 18.30
N TYR A 333 -0.66 6.54 17.22
CA TYR A 333 0.70 6.79 16.71
C TYR A 333 1.40 5.51 16.26
N ALA A 334 0.66 4.59 15.63
CA ALA A 334 1.16 3.32 15.15
C ALA A 334 2.22 3.54 14.06
N SER A 335 3.39 2.93 14.25
CA SER A 335 4.45 2.78 13.24
C SER A 335 4.63 1.34 12.77
N LYS A 336 3.93 0.38 13.39
CA LYS A 336 3.80 -0.99 12.87
C LYS A 336 2.52 -1.65 13.38
N VAL A 337 1.78 -2.35 12.51
CA VAL A 337 0.60 -3.14 12.89
C VAL A 337 0.81 -4.59 12.46
N GLU A 338 0.66 -5.52 13.40
CA GLU A 338 0.85 -6.95 13.19
C GLU A 338 -0.30 -7.75 13.80
N SER A 339 -0.61 -8.89 13.20
CA SER A 339 -1.48 -9.86 13.85
C SER A 339 -0.81 -10.43 15.11
N SER A 340 -1.64 -10.75 16.10
CA SER A 340 -1.21 -11.41 17.33
C SER A 340 -2.08 -12.66 17.53
N ASP A 341 -2.39 -12.99 18.79
CA ASP A 341 -3.34 -14.03 19.14
C ASP A 341 -4.75 -13.74 18.60
N PRO A 342 -5.62 -14.76 18.45
CA PRO A 342 -7.00 -14.56 18.00
C PRO A 342 -7.71 -13.47 18.81
N GLY A 343 -8.23 -12.45 18.11
CA GLY A 343 -8.92 -11.31 18.73
C GLY A 343 -8.00 -10.18 19.21
N TYR A 344 -6.70 -10.23 18.92
CA TYR A 344 -5.74 -9.19 19.30
C TYR A 344 -4.88 -8.73 18.13
N LEU A 345 -4.46 -7.47 18.19
CA LEU A 345 -3.42 -6.90 17.34
C LEU A 345 -2.21 -6.51 18.18
N LYS A 346 -1.01 -6.66 17.61
CA LYS A 346 0.23 -6.15 18.18
C LYS A 346 0.59 -4.88 17.42
N VAL A 347 0.68 -3.76 18.12
CA VAL A 347 0.92 -2.45 17.52
C VAL A 347 2.16 -1.83 18.15
N THR A 348 3.11 -1.46 17.31
CA THR A 348 4.26 -0.64 17.73
C THR A 348 3.90 0.82 17.52
N ARG A 349 4.12 1.64 18.54
CA ARG A 349 3.74 3.04 18.62
C ARG A 349 4.98 3.89 18.82
N GLU A 350 4.98 5.07 18.20
CA GLU A 350 5.98 6.10 18.44
C GLU A 350 5.64 6.88 19.71
N VAL A 351 6.61 7.01 20.60
CA VAL A 351 6.55 7.85 21.81
C VAL A 351 7.80 8.72 21.87
N ASP A 352 7.80 9.77 22.68
CA ASP A 352 8.92 10.73 22.74
C ASP A 352 10.28 10.06 23.04
N GLY A 353 10.27 8.99 23.85
CA GLY A 353 11.45 8.23 24.22
C GLY A 353 11.85 7.09 23.26
N GLY A 354 11.12 6.88 22.16
CA GLY A 354 11.38 5.80 21.20
C GLY A 354 10.12 5.03 20.79
N LEU A 355 10.17 3.70 20.92
CA LEU A 355 9.10 2.80 20.49
C LEU A 355 8.51 2.05 21.66
N ASP A 356 7.18 1.99 21.71
CA ASP A 356 6.43 1.16 22.65
C ASP A 356 5.58 0.14 21.89
N THR A 357 5.52 -1.11 22.35
CA THR A 357 4.76 -2.16 21.70
C THR A 357 3.64 -2.64 22.60
N VAL A 358 2.42 -2.40 22.17
CA VAL A 358 1.20 -2.75 22.92
C VAL A 358 0.43 -3.85 22.20
N LYS A 359 -0.23 -4.69 23.01
CA LYS A 359 -1.19 -5.67 22.51
C LYS A 359 -2.59 -5.13 22.79
N VAL A 360 -3.39 -4.94 21.74
CA VAL A 360 -4.74 -4.37 21.82
C VAL A 360 -5.79 -5.39 21.43
N LYS A 361 -6.93 -5.34 22.11
CA LYS A 361 -8.04 -6.29 21.93
C LYS A 361 -9.01 -5.74 20.88
N LEU A 362 -9.44 -6.58 19.96
CA LEU A 362 -10.50 -6.24 19.01
C LEU A 362 -11.87 -6.24 19.70
N PRO A 363 -12.78 -5.31 19.34
CA PRO A 363 -12.59 -4.22 18.38
C PRO A 363 -11.72 -3.07 18.93
N THR A 364 -11.02 -2.36 18.05
CA THR A 364 -10.01 -1.35 18.43
C THR A 364 -10.01 -0.13 17.52
N VAL A 365 -9.50 0.99 18.03
CA VAL A 365 -9.18 2.20 17.26
C VAL A 365 -7.68 2.34 17.09
N LEU A 366 -7.22 2.65 15.89
CA LEU A 366 -5.83 2.86 15.54
C LEU A 366 -5.63 4.27 14.98
N SER A 367 -4.46 4.87 15.22
CA SER A 367 -4.04 6.07 14.48
C SER A 367 -2.67 5.89 13.84
N ALA A 368 -2.51 6.30 12.58
CA ALA A 368 -1.30 6.09 11.80
C ALA A 368 -0.30 7.24 11.98
N ASP A 369 0.95 6.93 12.31
CA ASP A 369 2.07 7.86 12.24
C ASP A 369 2.76 7.78 10.86
N LEU A 370 3.58 8.78 10.51
CA LEU A 370 4.26 8.86 9.22
C LEU A 370 5.19 7.67 8.95
N ARG A 371 5.71 7.03 10.00
CA ARG A 371 6.68 5.94 9.90
C ARG A 371 6.06 4.57 9.60
N LEU A 372 4.73 4.46 9.58
CA LEU A 372 4.02 3.19 9.43
C LEU A 372 4.24 2.53 8.07
N ASN A 373 4.09 3.30 7.00
CA ASN A 373 4.23 2.82 5.64
C ASN A 373 4.40 3.98 4.64
N GLU A 374 4.63 3.62 3.38
CA GLU A 374 4.58 4.53 2.24
C GLU A 374 3.30 4.27 1.44
N PRO A 375 2.40 5.27 1.31
CA PRO A 375 1.15 5.12 0.56
C PRO A 375 1.39 4.84 -0.92
N ARG A 376 0.64 3.88 -1.48
CA ARG A 376 0.75 3.58 -2.91
C ARG A 376 0.16 4.69 -3.80
N TYR A 377 0.64 4.73 -5.03
CA TYR A 377 0.03 5.53 -6.09
C TYR A 377 -1.16 4.80 -6.71
N ALA A 378 -2.22 5.55 -7.03
CA ALA A 378 -3.34 5.01 -7.78
C ALA A 378 -2.99 4.95 -9.27
N THR A 379 -3.09 3.77 -9.88
CA THR A 379 -2.91 3.60 -11.32
C THR A 379 -4.15 4.07 -12.09
N LEU A 380 -3.98 4.51 -13.35
CA LEU A 380 -5.08 4.96 -14.21
C LEU A 380 -6.24 3.93 -14.29
N PRO A 381 -5.99 2.60 -14.45
CA PRO A 381 -7.06 1.61 -14.43
C PRO A 381 -7.84 1.59 -13.12
N ASN A 382 -7.17 1.76 -11.98
CA ASN A 382 -7.81 1.77 -10.67
C ASN A 382 -8.62 3.05 -10.43
N ILE A 383 -8.17 4.19 -10.94
CA ILE A 383 -8.94 5.44 -10.94
C ILE A 383 -10.25 5.27 -11.73
N MET A 384 -10.18 4.60 -12.89
CA MET A 384 -11.38 4.32 -13.69
C MET A 384 -12.33 3.34 -13.00
N LYS A 385 -11.81 2.30 -12.34
CA LYS A 385 -12.62 1.36 -11.53
C LYS A 385 -13.24 2.06 -10.32
N ALA A 386 -12.53 3.00 -9.69
CA ALA A 386 -13.00 3.73 -8.51
C ALA A 386 -14.27 4.53 -8.77
N LYS A 387 -14.48 5.04 -10.00
CA LYS A 387 -15.73 5.72 -10.39
C LYS A 387 -16.95 4.78 -10.35
N LYS A 388 -16.75 3.48 -10.55
CA LYS A 388 -17.81 2.46 -10.51
C LYS A 388 -18.02 1.85 -9.13
N LYS A 389 -17.06 2.02 -8.21
CA LYS A 389 -17.17 1.49 -6.84
C LYS A 389 -18.30 2.21 -6.07
N PRO A 390 -18.96 1.51 -5.12
CA PRO A 390 -20.05 2.09 -4.34
C PRO A 390 -19.59 3.27 -3.50
N LEU A 391 -20.35 4.37 -3.57
CA LEU A 391 -20.22 5.54 -2.71
C LEU A 391 -21.61 5.83 -2.14
N GLU A 392 -21.80 5.51 -0.86
CA GLU A 392 -23.01 5.80 -0.12
C GLU A 392 -22.97 7.26 0.34
N LYS A 393 -24.03 8.01 0.09
CA LYS A 393 -24.18 9.37 0.60
C LYS A 393 -25.15 9.35 1.77
N LEU A 394 -24.75 9.94 2.88
CA LEU A 394 -25.54 10.12 4.08
C LEU A 394 -25.49 11.58 4.49
N THR A 395 -26.50 12.04 5.21
CA THR A 395 -26.46 13.34 5.89
C THR A 395 -26.24 13.13 7.38
N VAL A 396 -25.77 14.17 8.07
CA VAL A 396 -25.57 14.11 9.52
C VAL A 396 -26.90 13.89 10.27
N LYS A 397 -28.00 14.38 9.70
CA LYS A 397 -29.36 14.16 10.22
C LYS A 397 -29.77 12.70 10.17
N ASP A 398 -29.39 11.97 9.13
CA ASP A 398 -29.68 10.52 9.01
C ASP A 398 -28.99 9.70 10.11
N LEU A 399 -27.89 10.22 10.66
CA LEU A 399 -27.14 9.60 11.76
C LEU A 399 -27.57 10.10 13.14
N GLY A 400 -28.46 11.11 13.21
CA GLY A 400 -28.92 11.69 14.48
C GLY A 400 -27.81 12.39 15.27
N VAL A 401 -26.82 12.97 14.58
CA VAL A 401 -25.70 13.70 15.20
C VAL A 401 -25.98 15.20 15.16
N ASP A 402 -25.65 15.89 16.25
CA ASP A 402 -25.71 17.35 16.34
C ASP A 402 -24.32 17.93 16.00
N LEU A 403 -24.29 18.98 15.17
CA LEU A 403 -23.06 19.70 14.79
C LEU A 403 -22.92 21.04 15.51
N THR A 404 -23.68 21.29 16.57
CA THR A 404 -23.59 22.52 17.34
C THR A 404 -22.16 22.70 17.89
N PRO A 405 -21.39 23.72 17.45
CA PRO A 405 -20.00 23.89 17.85
C PRO A 405 -19.87 24.18 19.34
N GLN A 406 -18.90 23.53 19.99
CA GLN A 406 -18.59 23.76 21.41
C GLN A 406 -17.54 24.87 21.59
N THR A 407 -16.77 25.15 20.54
CA THR A 407 -15.74 26.17 20.52
C THR A 407 -16.05 27.24 19.48
N LYS A 408 -15.47 28.43 19.67
CA LYS A 408 -15.58 29.54 18.74
C LYS A 408 -14.20 30.13 18.48
N ILE A 409 -13.80 30.10 17.22
CA ILE A 409 -12.59 30.80 16.76
C ILE A 409 -12.87 32.30 16.80
N LEU A 410 -12.08 33.04 17.59
CA LEU A 410 -12.24 34.48 17.72
C LEU A 410 -11.50 35.23 16.61
N GLU A 411 -10.24 34.86 16.38
CA GLU A 411 -9.40 35.40 15.32
C GLU A 411 -8.35 34.39 14.87
N VAL A 412 -7.92 34.52 13.61
CA VAL A 412 -6.78 33.83 13.03
C VAL A 412 -5.80 34.88 12.55
N THR A 413 -4.53 34.76 12.97
CA THR A 413 -3.47 35.70 12.63
C THR A 413 -2.22 34.96 12.19
N GLU A 414 -1.39 35.63 11.38
CA GLU A 414 -0.08 35.07 11.03
C GLU A 414 0.83 35.09 12.27
N PRO A 415 1.65 34.05 12.49
CA PRO A 415 2.63 34.08 13.56
C PRO A 415 3.63 35.23 13.33
N PRO A 416 4.26 35.76 14.39
CA PRO A 416 5.27 36.80 14.25
C PRO A 416 6.36 36.40 13.26
N THR A 417 6.67 37.28 12.31
CA THR A 417 7.76 37.03 11.36
C THR A 417 9.08 37.01 12.12
N ARG A 418 9.86 35.95 11.87
CA ARG A 418 11.17 35.82 12.48
C ARG A 418 12.09 36.93 11.95
N GLN A 419 12.86 37.56 12.83
CA GLN A 419 13.86 38.54 12.43
C GLN A 419 14.96 37.86 11.60
N ALA A 420 15.46 38.55 10.59
CA ALA A 420 16.55 38.03 9.78
C ALA A 420 17.79 37.82 10.69
N GLY A 421 18.37 36.62 10.61
CA GLY A 421 19.62 36.34 11.29
C GLY A 421 20.80 37.14 10.70
N GLY A 422 21.93 37.14 11.40
CA GLY A 422 23.19 37.68 10.89
C GLY A 422 24.12 36.58 10.38
N PHE A 423 24.96 36.90 9.41
CA PHE A 423 26.09 36.06 9.00
C PHE A 423 27.32 36.39 9.87
N VAL A 424 28.19 35.41 10.07
CA VAL A 424 29.45 35.55 10.80
C VAL A 424 30.59 35.06 9.91
N GLU A 425 31.74 35.71 10.03
CA GLU A 425 32.89 35.50 9.12
C GLU A 425 33.64 34.19 9.40
N ASP A 426 33.64 33.72 10.66
CA ASP A 426 34.37 32.52 11.05
C ASP A 426 33.73 31.76 12.22
N VAL A 427 34.24 30.55 12.46
CA VAL A 427 33.79 29.67 13.55
C VAL A 427 34.02 30.30 14.95
N PRO A 428 35.15 30.97 15.23
CA PRO A 428 35.31 31.74 16.48
C PRO A 428 34.23 32.80 16.71
N ALA A 429 33.90 33.61 15.69
CA ALA A 429 32.85 34.63 15.76
C ALA A 429 31.48 33.99 15.97
N LEU A 430 31.19 32.85 15.33
CA LEU A 430 29.98 32.07 15.58
C LEU A 430 29.88 31.67 17.06
N ILE A 431 30.92 31.03 17.60
CA ILE A 431 30.92 30.54 18.98
C ILE A 431 30.76 31.71 19.96
N ASN A 432 31.44 32.83 19.72
CA ASN A 432 31.31 34.03 20.54
C ASN A 432 29.89 34.63 20.48
N LYS A 433 29.29 34.69 19.29
CA LYS A 433 27.92 35.17 19.12
C LYS A 433 26.93 34.25 19.84
N LEU A 434 27.07 32.93 19.70
CA LEU A 434 26.21 31.94 20.36
C LEU A 434 26.37 31.96 21.90
N LYS A 435 27.59 32.12 22.42
CA LYS A 435 27.82 32.29 23.87
C LYS A 435 27.18 33.56 24.40
N THR A 436 27.32 34.68 23.68
CA THR A 436 26.72 35.97 24.07
C THR A 436 25.19 35.88 24.08
N LEU A 437 24.60 35.24 23.07
CA LEU A 437 23.17 35.00 22.98
C LEU A 437 22.67 34.02 24.06
N ARG A 438 23.40 32.93 24.34
CA ARG A 438 23.06 32.00 25.42
C ARG A 438 23.09 32.63 26.81
N ILE A 439 23.99 33.59 27.07
CA ILE A 439 24.08 34.29 28.36
C ILE A 439 22.90 35.26 28.55
N HIS A 440 22.31 35.80 27.47
CA HIS A 440 21.11 36.63 27.55
C HIS A 440 19.80 35.83 27.58
N GLN A 441 19.81 34.56 27.18
CA GLN A 441 18.60 33.74 27.05
C GLN A 441 18.35 32.83 28.26
N GLY A 442 18.02 33.46 29.40
CA GLY A 442 17.05 32.90 30.34
C GLY A 442 15.60 32.93 29.79
N GLN A 443 15.40 33.43 28.56
CA GLN A 443 14.18 33.37 27.79
C GLN A 443 14.50 32.88 26.38
N ILE A 444 13.91 31.74 26.00
CA ILE A 444 14.15 31.04 24.74
C ILE A 444 13.36 31.74 23.64
N GLY A 445 14.07 32.35 22.68
CA GLY A 445 13.52 32.96 21.47
C GLY A 445 14.47 32.68 20.30
N GLY A 446 14.00 31.92 19.31
CA GLY A 446 14.82 31.31 18.26
C GLY A 446 15.47 32.29 17.28
N ASP A 447 16.78 32.48 17.43
CA ASP A 447 17.65 33.04 16.40
C ASP A 447 18.67 31.97 15.95
N SER A 448 18.37 31.28 14.85
CA SER A 448 19.31 30.46 14.08
C SER A 448 20.29 31.33 13.28
N ILE A 449 21.58 31.02 13.39
CA ILE A 449 22.70 31.62 12.65
C ILE A 449 23.24 30.55 11.70
N HIS A 450 23.46 30.89 10.42
CA HIS A 450 24.11 30.03 9.43
C HIS A 450 25.52 30.54 9.13
N VAL A 451 26.47 29.62 8.98
CA VAL A 451 27.84 29.89 8.50
C VAL A 451 27.84 29.74 6.98
N SER A 452 28.34 30.74 6.28
CA SER A 452 28.53 30.71 4.83
C SER A 452 29.82 29.95 4.50
N ASP A 453 29.70 28.73 3.96
CA ASP A 453 30.81 28.08 3.26
C ASP A 453 30.91 28.65 1.85
N ASP A 454 31.58 29.79 1.74
CA ASP A 454 31.97 30.37 0.45
C ASP A 454 33.44 30.02 0.17
N HIS A 455 33.68 28.73 -0.13
CA HIS A 455 34.89 28.26 -0.80
C HIS A 455 34.48 27.52 -2.07
N ARG A 456 34.22 28.33 -3.11
CA ARG A 456 34.41 27.91 -4.50
C ARG A 456 35.90 28.00 -4.80
N ASP A 457 36.49 26.87 -5.19
CA ASP A 457 37.45 26.80 -6.30
C ASP A 457 36.87 25.84 -7.35
#